data_AF-A0ABD0XRS4-F1
#
_entry.id   AF-A0ABD0XRS4-F1
#
_cell.length_a   1.000
_cell.length_b   1.000
_cell.length_c   1.000
_cell.angle_alpha   90.00
_cell.angle_beta   90.00
_cell.angle_gamma   90.00
#
_symmetry.space_group_name_H-M   'P 1'
#
loop_
_entity.id
_entity.type
_entity.pdbx_description
1 polymer ?
#
loop_
_entity_poly.entity_id
_entity_poly.type
_entity_poly.pdbx_seq_one_letter_code
_entity_poly.pdbx_strand_id
1 'polypeptide(L)'
;MTSITDQKWKGLAIKHFEGKGVIATMPFSRNDVVCDYHGEVISSVEGKKRMESLTDEPSYMFFFKGKGGEPLCINSQKFPCDCHPDFDTFGRRMNHSRKKNNVRPQRFTIRFPDGPRDCLLFMALRDIKVNEELL
;
A
#
# COMPACT_ATOMS: atom_id res chain seq x y z
N MET A 1 -11.27 -10.58 7.92
CA MET A 1 -10.19 -9.87 7.20
C MET A 1 -9.00 -9.67 8.14
N THR A 2 -8.29 -10.76 8.44
CA THR A 2 -7.12 -10.72 9.35
C THR A 2 -5.89 -10.13 8.67
N SER A 3 -5.70 -10.35 7.35
CA SER A 3 -4.52 -9.88 6.61
C SER A 3 -4.24 -8.38 6.70
N ILE A 4 -5.26 -7.52 6.69
CA ILE A 4 -5.08 -6.05 6.83
C ILE A 4 -4.59 -5.70 8.24
N THR A 5 -5.13 -6.37 9.26
CA THR A 5 -4.80 -6.08 10.66
C THR A 5 -3.48 -6.71 11.08
N ASP A 6 -3.17 -7.91 10.59
CA ASP A 6 -1.98 -8.67 10.95
C ASP A 6 -0.80 -8.39 10.01
N GLN A 7 -1.04 -7.66 8.91
CA GLN A 7 -0.10 -7.44 7.81
C GLN A 7 0.48 -8.74 7.22
N LYS A 8 -0.32 -9.81 7.22
CA LYS A 8 0.01 -11.12 6.66
C LYS A 8 -0.64 -11.32 5.30
N TRP A 9 0.10 -10.96 4.26
CA TRP A 9 -0.27 -11.13 2.86
C TRP A 9 0.42 -12.37 2.26
N LYS A 10 -0.33 -13.17 1.52
CA LYS A 10 0.19 -14.38 0.86
C LYS A 10 0.67 -14.06 -0.54
N GLY A 11 1.62 -14.85 -1.03
CA GLY A 11 2.04 -14.75 -2.43
C GLY A 11 2.92 -13.56 -2.75
N LEU A 12 3.58 -12.97 -1.76
CA LEU A 12 4.42 -11.79 -1.90
C LEU A 12 5.80 -12.00 -1.30
N ALA A 13 6.81 -11.38 -1.91
CA ALA A 13 8.14 -11.24 -1.33
C ALA A 13 8.74 -9.89 -1.70
N ILE A 14 9.52 -9.31 -0.78
CA ILE A 14 10.35 -8.14 -1.08
C ILE A 14 11.62 -8.63 -1.78
N LYS A 15 11.96 -7.99 -2.90
CA LYS A 15 13.17 -8.26 -3.68
C LYS A 15 13.99 -6.98 -3.83
N HIS A 16 15.31 -7.13 -3.88
CA HIS A 16 16.24 -6.03 -4.17
C HIS A 16 16.48 -5.96 -5.69
N PHE A 17 16.13 -4.83 -6.28
CA PHE A 17 16.44 -4.37 -7.65
C PHE A 17 17.46 -3.21 -7.54
N GLU A 18 17.27 -2.11 -8.29
CA GLU A 18 17.94 -0.81 -8.03
C GLU A 18 17.43 -0.12 -6.75
N GLY A 19 16.45 -0.75 -6.08
CA GLY A 19 15.87 -0.41 -4.78
C GLY A 19 15.09 -1.61 -4.24
N LYS A 20 14.30 -1.45 -3.18
CA LYS A 20 13.35 -2.51 -2.76
C LYS A 20 12.12 -2.47 -3.66
N GLY A 21 11.66 -3.65 -4.10
CA GLY A 21 10.40 -3.85 -4.82
C GLY A 21 9.65 -5.08 -4.28
N VAL A 22 8.45 -5.32 -4.78
CA VAL A 22 7.64 -6.49 -4.41
C VAL A 22 7.41 -7.36 -5.63
N ILE A 23 7.57 -8.67 -5.47
CA ILE A 23 7.25 -9.66 -6.50
C ILE A 23 6.14 -10.60 -6.03
N ALA A 24 5.42 -11.16 -6.99
CA ALA A 24 4.49 -12.25 -6.75
C ALA A 24 5.25 -13.59 -6.55
N THR A 25 4.98 -14.32 -5.48
CA THR A 25 5.47 -15.70 -5.24
C THR A 25 4.43 -16.76 -5.53
N MET A 26 3.21 -16.35 -5.89
CA MET A 26 2.11 -17.18 -6.38
C MET A 26 1.38 -16.43 -7.51
N PRO A 27 0.60 -17.10 -8.38
CA PRO A 27 -0.20 -16.40 -9.38
C PRO A 27 -1.34 -15.61 -8.72
N PHE A 28 -1.66 -14.44 -9.29
CA PHE A 28 -2.88 -13.70 -8.99
C PHE A 28 -3.73 -13.61 -10.25
N SER A 29 -5.04 -13.81 -10.13
CA SER A 29 -6.00 -13.56 -11.19
C SER A 29 -6.42 -12.10 -11.22
N ARG A 30 -6.88 -11.62 -12.38
CA ARG A 30 -7.47 -10.29 -12.51
C ARG A 30 -8.53 -10.04 -11.42
N ASN A 31 -8.44 -8.87 -10.78
CA ASN A 31 -9.26 -8.41 -9.65
C ASN A 31 -9.01 -9.14 -8.30
N ASP A 32 -7.99 -9.97 -8.18
CA ASP A 32 -7.56 -10.45 -6.87
C ASP A 32 -7.04 -9.31 -6.00
N VAL A 33 -7.29 -9.40 -4.69
CA VAL A 33 -6.65 -8.53 -3.70
C VAL A 33 -5.21 -8.99 -3.52
N VAL A 34 -4.26 -8.09 -3.72
CA VAL A 34 -2.82 -8.36 -3.58
C VAL A 34 -2.36 -8.03 -2.16
N CYS A 35 -2.42 -6.75 -1.78
CA CYS A 35 -2.16 -6.27 -0.41
C CYS A 35 -2.76 -4.87 -0.19
N ASP A 36 -2.70 -4.36 1.04
CA ASP A 36 -3.02 -2.97 1.33
C ASP A 36 -1.80 -2.05 1.22
N TYR A 37 -2.06 -0.76 1.03
CA TYR A 37 -1.07 0.28 1.33
C TYR A 37 -1.21 0.68 2.80
N HIS A 38 -0.45 0.02 3.67
CA HIS A 38 -0.56 0.16 5.12
C HIS A 38 0.07 1.45 5.64
N GLY A 39 -0.67 2.23 6.43
CA GLY A 39 -0.16 3.43 7.11
C GLY A 39 -1.25 4.18 7.86
N GLU A 40 -0.86 5.31 8.45
CA GLU A 40 -1.76 6.22 9.16
C GLU A 40 -2.64 6.99 8.17
N VAL A 41 -3.95 6.98 8.34
CA VAL A 41 -4.86 7.78 7.51
C VAL A 41 -4.98 9.18 8.10
N ILE A 42 -4.54 10.18 7.33
CA ILE A 42 -4.54 11.59 7.69
C ILE A 42 -5.25 12.42 6.60
N SER A 43 -5.54 13.69 6.87
CA SER A 43 -6.06 14.58 5.83
C SER A 43 -5.01 14.83 4.75
N SER A 44 -5.44 15.10 3.52
CA SER A 44 -4.51 15.47 2.44
C SER A 44 -3.71 16.74 2.75
N VAL A 45 -4.28 17.68 3.52
CA VAL A 45 -3.58 18.90 3.95
C VAL A 45 -2.42 18.57 4.89
N GLU A 46 -2.67 17.74 5.90
CA GLU A 46 -1.63 17.28 6.83
C GLU A 46 -0.55 16.48 6.10
N GLY A 47 -0.93 15.59 5.18
CA GLY A 47 0.02 14.82 4.37
C GLY A 47 0.95 15.70 3.53
N LYS A 48 0.43 16.78 2.93
CA LYS A 48 1.25 17.75 2.18
C LYS A 48 2.24 18.48 3.10
N LYS A 49 1.77 18.95 4.26
CA LYS A 49 2.62 19.61 5.26
C LYS A 49 3.76 18.71 5.74
N ARG A 50 3.49 17.43 6.01
CA ARG A 50 4.54 16.46 6.41
C ARG A 50 5.54 16.21 5.27
N MET A 51 5.05 16.16 4.03
CA MET A 51 5.90 15.96 2.85
C MET A 51 6.86 17.13 2.59
N GLU A 52 6.47 18.37 2.90
CA GLU A 52 7.36 19.55 2.84
C GLU A 52 8.56 19.44 3.80
N SER A 53 8.44 18.65 4.86
CA SER A 53 9.53 18.41 5.83
C SER A 53 10.46 17.25 5.44
N LEU A 54 10.15 16.50 4.37
CA LEU A 54 11.00 15.41 3.89
C LEU A 54 12.15 15.99 3.07
N THR A 55 13.38 15.77 3.53
CA THR A 55 14.60 16.14 2.81
C THR A 55 15.37 14.88 2.41
N ASP A 56 15.63 14.70 1.13
CA ASP A 56 16.44 13.60 0.56
C ASP A 56 15.95 12.16 0.84
N GLU A 57 14.74 11.99 1.39
CA GLU A 57 14.09 10.69 1.59
C GLU A 57 12.98 10.43 0.55
N PRO A 58 12.80 9.18 0.08
CA PRO A 58 11.61 8.81 -0.68
C PRO A 58 10.34 9.07 0.12
N SER A 59 9.33 9.64 -0.55
CA SER A 59 8.01 9.87 0.04
C SER A 59 7.17 8.60 -0.01
N TYR A 60 6.72 8.16 1.17
CA TYR A 60 5.76 7.07 1.33
C TYR A 60 4.37 7.60 1.72
N MET A 61 3.94 8.65 1.02
CA MET A 61 2.63 9.29 1.17
C MET A 61 1.72 8.89 0.00
N PHE A 62 0.54 8.33 0.29
CA PHE A 62 -0.43 7.97 -0.73
C PHE A 62 -1.69 8.84 -0.63
N PHE A 63 -1.81 9.83 -1.52
CA PHE A 63 -2.97 10.72 -1.58
C PHE A 63 -4.14 10.08 -2.36
N PHE A 64 -5.34 10.12 -1.79
CA PHE A 64 -6.54 9.51 -2.38
C PHE A 64 -7.82 10.26 -1.98
N LYS A 65 -8.92 9.93 -2.66
CA LYS A 65 -10.26 10.39 -2.26
C LYS A 65 -10.91 9.32 -1.39
N GLY A 66 -11.19 9.65 -0.14
CA GLY A 66 -11.90 8.83 0.85
C GLY A 66 -13.39 8.70 0.56
N LYS A 67 -14.13 8.15 1.52
CA LYS A 67 -15.59 8.06 1.44
C LYS A 67 -16.20 9.46 1.24
N GLY A 68 -17.15 9.58 0.31
CA GLY A 68 -17.78 10.88 0.00
C GLY A 68 -16.88 11.88 -0.76
N GLY A 69 -15.69 11.47 -1.19
CA GLY A 69 -14.76 12.32 -1.94
C GLY A 69 -13.82 13.17 -1.07
N GLU A 70 -13.81 12.92 0.25
CA GLU A 70 -12.90 13.60 1.18
C GLU A 70 -11.43 13.43 0.76
N PRO A 71 -10.62 14.50 0.70
CA PRO A 71 -9.22 14.39 0.32
C PRO A 71 -8.37 13.88 1.49
N LEU A 72 -7.91 12.63 1.38
CA LEU A 72 -7.14 11.93 2.40
C LEU A 72 -5.73 11.56 1.92
N CYS A 73 -4.88 11.15 2.86
CA CYS A 73 -3.55 10.60 2.60
C CYS A 73 -3.31 9.41 3.54
N ILE A 74 -2.69 8.35 3.03
CA ILE A 74 -2.08 7.31 3.87
C ILE A 74 -0.60 7.65 4.03
N ASN A 75 -0.17 7.88 5.28
CA ASN A 75 1.21 8.13 5.64
C ASN A 75 1.89 6.82 6.08
N SER A 76 2.83 6.36 5.26
CA SER A 76 3.65 5.18 5.50
C SER A 76 5.14 5.54 5.64
N GLN A 77 5.46 6.80 5.97
CA GLN A 77 6.85 7.26 6.09
C GLN A 77 7.57 6.59 7.26
N LYS A 78 6.91 6.53 8.43
CA LYS A 78 7.46 5.91 9.65
C LYS A 78 7.65 4.41 9.43
N PHE A 79 8.90 3.97 9.52
CA PHE A 79 9.28 2.57 9.30
C PHE A 79 10.32 2.11 10.34
N PRO A 80 10.09 0.98 11.02
CA PRO A 80 8.87 0.17 10.98
C PRO A 80 7.65 0.91 11.56
N CYS A 81 6.44 0.49 11.21
CA CYS A 81 5.23 1.11 11.75
C CYS A 81 4.97 0.64 13.19
N ASP A 82 4.38 1.50 14.03
CA ASP A 82 4.23 1.23 15.47
C ASP A 82 3.41 -0.02 15.78
N CYS A 83 2.42 -0.34 14.95
CA CYS A 83 1.58 -1.52 15.12
C CYS A 83 2.23 -2.82 14.59
N HIS A 84 3.27 -2.73 13.76
CA HIS A 84 3.99 -3.88 13.21
C HIS A 84 5.51 -3.62 13.20
N PRO A 85 6.17 -3.61 14.37
CA PRO A 85 7.58 -3.26 14.48
C PRO A 85 8.53 -4.23 13.73
N ASP A 86 8.07 -5.46 13.50
CA ASP A 86 8.88 -6.53 12.88
C ASP A 86 8.60 -6.74 11.38
N PHE A 87 7.72 -5.93 10.76
CA PHE A 87 7.28 -6.15 9.38
C PHE A 87 7.65 -5.00 8.44
N ASP A 88 8.16 -5.37 7.26
CA ASP A 88 8.24 -4.49 6.09
C ASP A 88 6.98 -4.69 5.24
N THR A 89 6.04 -3.74 5.33
CA THR A 89 4.73 -3.86 4.70
C THR A 89 4.85 -3.79 3.18
N PHE A 90 4.23 -4.75 2.48
CA PHE A 90 4.44 -4.91 1.04
C PHE A 90 3.99 -3.68 0.24
N GLY A 91 2.80 -3.14 0.51
CA GLY A 91 2.28 -1.99 -0.25
C GLY A 91 3.20 -0.77 -0.23
N ARG A 92 3.89 -0.52 0.90
CA ARG A 92 4.87 0.56 1.04
C ARG A 92 6.09 0.38 0.11
N ARG A 93 6.44 -0.87 -0.22
CA ARG A 93 7.60 -1.23 -1.05
C ARG A 93 7.26 -1.46 -2.52
N MET A 94 6.00 -1.34 -2.92
CA MET A 94 5.63 -1.47 -4.32
C MET A 94 6.19 -0.29 -5.11
N ASN A 95 6.92 -0.60 -6.18
CA ASN A 95 7.43 0.40 -7.09
C ASN A 95 6.28 0.97 -7.94
N HIS A 96 6.45 2.19 -8.44
CA HIS A 96 5.45 2.86 -9.25
C HIS A 96 5.78 2.77 -10.74
N SER A 97 4.82 2.36 -11.58
CA SER A 97 4.95 2.51 -13.03
C SER A 97 3.65 2.90 -13.72
N ARG A 98 3.59 4.09 -14.32
CA ARG A 98 2.41 4.51 -15.12
C ARG A 98 2.18 3.67 -16.38
N LYS A 99 3.22 3.04 -16.93
CA LYS A 99 3.17 2.32 -18.21
C LYS A 99 3.08 0.80 -18.05
N LYS A 100 3.66 0.26 -16.99
CA LYS A 100 3.79 -1.19 -16.77
C LYS A 100 3.00 -1.69 -15.55
N ASN A 101 2.16 -0.84 -14.95
CA ASN A 101 1.39 -1.24 -13.77
C ASN A 101 0.55 -2.49 -14.04
N ASN A 102 0.59 -3.39 -13.08
CA ASN A 102 -0.19 -4.62 -13.07
C ASN A 102 -1.11 -4.71 -11.85
N VAL A 103 -1.07 -3.71 -10.96
CA VAL A 103 -2.07 -3.50 -9.92
C VAL A 103 -2.72 -2.12 -10.02
N ARG A 104 -3.88 -1.95 -9.37
CA ARG A 104 -4.54 -0.66 -9.16
C ARG A 104 -4.94 -0.49 -7.71
N PRO A 105 -4.77 0.71 -7.12
CA PRO A 105 -5.33 1.01 -5.81
C PRO A 105 -6.86 1.09 -5.92
N GLN A 106 -7.55 0.54 -4.93
CA GLN A 106 -8.99 0.68 -4.77
C GLN A 106 -9.31 0.96 -3.30
N ARG A 107 -10.09 2.02 -3.06
CA ARG A 107 -10.51 2.43 -1.72
C ARG A 107 -11.66 1.57 -1.22
N PHE A 108 -11.54 1.09 0.01
CA PHE A 108 -12.57 0.39 0.77
C PHE A 108 -12.73 1.05 2.14
N THR A 109 -13.94 0.95 2.71
CA THR A 109 -14.17 1.28 4.11
C THR A 109 -14.23 -0.02 4.88
N ILE A 110 -13.27 -0.25 5.78
CA ILE A 110 -13.15 -1.46 6.58
C ILE A 110 -13.63 -1.16 8.00
N ARG A 111 -14.41 -2.07 8.59
CA ARG A 111 -14.87 -1.95 9.98
C ARG A 111 -13.83 -2.58 10.91
N PHE A 112 -13.16 -1.76 11.69
CA PHE A 112 -12.29 -2.19 12.78
C PHE A 112 -13.03 -2.08 14.13
N PRO A 113 -12.52 -2.71 15.21
CA PRO A 113 -13.14 -2.62 16.53
C PRO A 113 -13.30 -1.19 17.06
N ASP A 114 -12.36 -0.31 16.73
CA ASP A 114 -12.34 1.12 17.09
C ASP A 114 -13.14 2.02 16.13
N GLY A 115 -13.67 1.47 15.04
CA GLY A 115 -14.52 2.17 14.10
C GLY A 115 -14.20 1.89 12.62
N PRO A 116 -15.04 2.40 11.70
CA PRO A 116 -14.77 2.29 10.27
C PRO A 116 -13.60 3.19 9.87
N ARG A 117 -12.68 2.67 9.06
CA ARG A 117 -11.55 3.41 8.50
C ARG A 117 -11.45 3.15 6.99
N ASP A 118 -11.04 4.17 6.23
CA ASP A 118 -10.73 3.98 4.81
C ASP A 118 -9.37 3.27 4.67
N CYS A 119 -9.30 2.35 3.71
CA CYS A 119 -8.13 1.54 3.39
C CYS A 119 -7.96 1.51 1.87
N LEU A 120 -6.72 1.48 1.38
CA LEU A 120 -6.41 1.26 -0.03
C LEU A 120 -5.90 -0.16 -0.22
N LEU A 121 -6.61 -0.95 -1.02
CA LEU A 121 -6.18 -2.28 -1.45
C LEU A 121 -5.66 -2.21 -2.88
N PHE A 122 -4.51 -2.81 -3.14
CA PHE A 122 -4.04 -3.08 -4.48
C PHE A 122 -4.78 -4.30 -5.05
N MET A 123 -5.46 -4.08 -6.16
CA MET A 123 -6.19 -5.09 -6.92
C MET A 123 -5.40 -5.42 -8.19
N ALA A 124 -5.26 -6.69 -8.53
CA ALA A 124 -4.63 -7.10 -9.78
C ALA A 124 -5.41 -6.55 -11.00
N LEU A 125 -4.73 -5.89 -11.93
CA LEU A 125 -5.33 -5.33 -13.16
C LEU A 125 -5.56 -6.39 -14.24
N ARG A 126 -4.74 -7.44 -14.20
CA ARG A 126 -4.69 -8.59 -15.10
C ARG A 126 -4.18 -9.78 -14.30
N ASP A 127 -4.09 -10.95 -14.94
CA ASP A 127 -3.39 -12.07 -14.34
C ASP A 127 -1.89 -11.73 -14.19
N ILE A 128 -1.33 -12.07 -13.02
CA ILE A 128 0.05 -11.81 -12.63
C ILE A 128 0.71 -13.15 -12.37
N LYS A 129 1.82 -13.43 -13.07
CA LYS A 129 2.57 -14.68 -12.91
C LYS A 129 3.52 -14.60 -11.73
N VAL A 130 3.92 -15.77 -11.24
CA VAL A 130 5.01 -15.92 -10.27
C VAL A 130 6.27 -15.23 -10.81
N ASN A 131 6.99 -14.54 -9.93
CA ASN A 131 8.18 -13.72 -10.18
C ASN A 131 7.98 -12.43 -10.96
N GLU A 132 6.74 -12.07 -11.35
CA GLU A 132 6.47 -10.72 -11.84
C GLU A 132 6.57 -9.70 -10.70
N GLU A 133 7.19 -8.55 -10.98
CA GLU A 133 7.18 -7.39 -10.09
C GLU A 133 5.79 -6.76 -10.08
N LEU A 134 5.36 -6.31 -8.89
CA LEU A 134 4.09 -5.62 -8.69
C LEU A 134 4.30 -4.11 -8.78
N LEU A 135 3.58 -3.47 -9.72
CA LEU A 135 3.77 -2.09 -10.17
C LEU A 135 2.46 -1.32 -10.34
#